data_AF-A0A0N8KHL5-F1
#
_entry.id   AF-A0A0N8KHL5-F1
#
_cell.length_a   1.000
_cell.length_b   1.000
_cell.length_c   1.000
_cell.angle_alpha   90.00
_cell.angle_beta   90.00
_cell.angle_gamma   90.00
#
_symmetry.space_group_name_H-M   'P 1'
#
loop_
_entity.id
_entity.type
_entity.pdbx_description
1 polymer ?
#
loop_
_entity_poly.entity_id
_entity_poly.type
_entity_poly.pdbx_seq_one_letter_code
_entity_poly.pdbx_strand_id
1 'polypeptide(L)'
;MNTLDLDLWQDENLIRRQNQLKYQFWELLGEIGDLFPQEDMVQVHSNSKGKKLSQGQDLGGLPYQVLDLIRDFDFEMGLNIRLLNWFGKGLFLFVLAGKSSYPKLQLAPANFQLCQSESPWDYQEILLGKPNEKQAEHRDFNQWFKELKIESSIERNKNEWQKEIREVFEHLKAHSAKSQI
;
A
#
# COMPACT_ATOMS: atom_id res chain seq x y z
N MET A 1 24.60 -13.81 22.61
CA MET A 1 25.01 -15.10 22.01
C MET A 1 25.22 -14.86 20.54
N ASN A 2 26.45 -15.06 20.04
CA ASN A 2 26.80 -14.93 18.61
C ASN A 2 27.00 -16.33 18.03
N THR A 3 25.92 -17.09 17.89
CA THR A 3 25.94 -18.42 17.27
C THR A 3 25.05 -18.39 16.03
N LEU A 4 25.59 -18.86 14.90
CA LEU A 4 24.82 -18.99 13.67
C LEU A 4 23.83 -20.14 13.80
N ASP A 5 22.59 -19.91 13.37
CA ASP A 5 21.58 -20.96 13.22
C ASP A 5 21.79 -21.67 11.88
N LEU A 6 22.64 -22.71 11.89
CA LEU A 6 22.98 -23.45 10.67
C LEU A 6 21.87 -24.39 10.21
N ASP A 7 20.98 -24.80 11.13
CA ASP A 7 19.83 -25.64 10.80
C ASP A 7 18.84 -24.84 9.94
N LEU A 8 18.55 -23.60 10.34
CA LEU A 8 17.75 -22.68 9.52
C LEU A 8 18.41 -22.37 8.18
N TRP A 9 19.73 -22.11 8.17
CA TRP A 9 20.48 -21.76 6.96
C TRP A 9 20.45 -22.89 5.91
N GLN A 10 20.43 -24.15 6.35
CA GLN A 10 20.47 -25.32 5.48
C GLN A 10 19.07 -25.88 5.14
N ASP A 11 18.00 -25.32 5.69
CA ASP A 11 16.62 -25.76 5.41
C ASP A 11 16.16 -25.33 4.00
N GLU A 12 16.57 -26.11 3.00
CA GLU A 12 16.18 -25.92 1.61
C GLU A 12 14.66 -25.93 1.40
N ASN A 13 13.93 -26.76 2.16
CA ASN A 13 12.49 -26.89 2.03
C ASN A 13 11.78 -25.61 2.46
N LEU A 14 12.21 -25.01 3.58
CA LEU A 14 11.72 -23.72 4.02
C LEU A 14 12.00 -22.63 2.97
N ILE A 15 13.24 -22.56 2.47
CA ILE A 15 13.66 -21.56 1.48
C ILE A 15 12.82 -21.70 0.21
N ARG A 16 12.61 -22.91 -0.31
CA ARG A 16 11.80 -23.16 -1.52
C ARG A 16 10.35 -22.75 -1.33
N ARG A 17 9.74 -23.10 -0.19
CA ARG A 17 8.35 -22.73 0.12
C ARG A 17 8.17 -21.23 0.23
N GLN A 18 9.10 -20.53 0.89
CA GLN A 18 9.07 -19.06 0.97
C GLN A 18 9.22 -18.42 -0.42
N ASN A 19 10.15 -18.92 -1.24
CA ASN A 19 10.34 -18.42 -2.60
C ASN A 19 9.10 -18.67 -3.46
N GLN A 20 8.48 -19.84 -3.38
CA GLN A 20 7.24 -20.13 -4.10
C GLN A 20 6.13 -19.16 -3.71
N LEU A 21 5.92 -18.94 -2.40
CA LEU A 21 4.91 -18.02 -1.92
C LEU A 21 5.20 -16.57 -2.36
N LYS A 22 6.47 -16.17 -2.33
CA LYS A 22 6.93 -14.88 -2.87
C LYS A 22 6.55 -14.69 -4.34
N TYR A 23 6.74 -15.72 -5.18
CA TYR A 23 6.36 -15.67 -6.59
C TYR A 23 4.83 -15.59 -6.76
N GLN A 24 4.06 -16.34 -5.97
CA GLN A 24 2.60 -16.29 -6.02
C GLN A 24 2.05 -14.91 -5.68
N PHE A 25 2.58 -14.25 -4.65
CA PHE A 25 2.21 -12.86 -4.35
C PHE A 25 2.65 -11.88 -5.44
N TRP A 26 3.82 -12.10 -6.05
CA TRP A 26 4.30 -11.28 -7.15
C TRP A 26 3.34 -11.33 -8.34
N GLU A 27 2.94 -12.53 -8.75
CA GLU A 27 1.98 -12.74 -9.84
C GLU A 27 0.62 -12.13 -9.50
N LEU A 28 0.09 -12.40 -8.30
CA LEU A 28 -1.20 -11.87 -7.87
C LEU A 28 -1.20 -10.32 -7.81
N LEU A 29 -0.13 -9.69 -7.32
CA LEU A 29 -0.01 -8.23 -7.35
C LEU A 29 0.04 -7.70 -8.79
N GLY A 30 0.73 -8.41 -9.69
CA GLY A 30 0.72 -8.09 -11.12
C GLY A 30 -0.69 -8.12 -11.71
N GLU A 31 -1.42 -9.21 -11.46
CA GLU A 31 -2.81 -9.38 -11.91
C GLU A 31 -3.74 -8.31 -11.34
N ILE A 32 -3.59 -7.95 -10.06
CA ILE A 32 -4.33 -6.83 -9.47
C ILE A 32 -4.03 -5.54 -10.23
N GLY A 33 -2.76 -5.26 -10.52
CA GLY A 33 -2.39 -4.09 -11.31
C GLY A 33 -2.99 -4.09 -12.72
N ASP A 34 -3.17 -5.25 -13.34
CA ASP A 34 -3.84 -5.38 -14.66
C ASP A 34 -5.33 -5.04 -14.63
N LEU A 35 -5.98 -5.09 -13.47
CA LEU A 35 -7.40 -4.72 -13.32
C LEU A 35 -7.66 -3.20 -13.30
N PHE A 36 -6.60 -2.39 -13.22
CA PHE A 36 -6.67 -0.92 -13.17
C PHE A 36 -5.84 -0.35 -14.33
N PRO A 37 -6.46 -0.15 -15.50
CA PRO A 37 -5.78 0.37 -16.68
C PRO A 37 -5.41 1.85 -16.49
N GLN A 38 -4.46 2.33 -17.30
CA GLN A 38 -3.92 3.69 -17.17
C GLN A 38 -4.99 4.76 -17.33
N GLU A 39 -5.96 4.53 -18.20
CA GLU A 39 -7.06 5.43 -18.48
C GLU A 39 -7.90 5.69 -17.22
N ASP A 40 -8.21 4.64 -16.45
CA ASP A 40 -8.93 4.75 -15.18
C ASP A 40 -8.13 5.55 -14.16
N MET A 41 -6.81 5.35 -14.12
CA MET A 41 -5.92 6.06 -13.20
C MET A 41 -5.79 7.55 -13.55
N VAL A 42 -5.74 7.89 -14.84
CA VAL A 42 -5.68 9.28 -15.33
C VAL A 42 -6.99 10.02 -15.05
N GLN A 43 -8.14 9.32 -15.08
CA GLN A 43 -9.43 9.91 -14.66
C GLN A 43 -9.45 10.31 -13.18
N VAL A 44 -8.71 9.59 -12.33
CA VAL A 44 -8.60 9.89 -10.89
C VAL A 44 -7.53 10.96 -10.64
N HIS A 45 -6.38 10.85 -11.28
CA HIS A 45 -5.25 11.77 -11.16
C HIS A 45 -4.51 11.90 -12.48
N SER A 46 -4.59 13.08 -13.10
CA SER A 46 -4.07 13.32 -14.45
C SER A 46 -2.57 13.06 -14.60
N ASN A 47 -1.80 13.27 -13.53
CA ASN A 47 -0.35 13.04 -13.49
C ASN A 47 0.03 11.58 -13.15
N SER A 48 -0.92 10.64 -13.21
CA SER A 48 -0.62 9.23 -12.97
C SER A 48 0.46 8.72 -13.93
N LYS A 49 1.56 8.19 -13.37
CA LYS A 49 2.66 7.54 -14.14
C LYS A 49 2.42 6.05 -14.35
N GLY A 50 1.19 5.58 -14.10
CA GLY A 50 0.80 4.19 -14.18
C GLY A 50 1.44 3.28 -13.15
N LYS A 51 1.06 2.00 -13.26
CA LYS A 51 1.42 1.00 -12.26
C LYS A 51 2.90 0.63 -12.28
N LYS A 52 3.43 0.27 -11.12
CA LYS A 52 4.77 -0.28 -10.96
C LYS A 52 4.74 -1.35 -9.89
N LEU A 53 5.22 -2.54 -10.25
CA LEU A 53 5.52 -3.60 -9.30
C LEU A 53 7.01 -3.55 -8.94
N SER A 54 7.33 -3.64 -7.66
CA SER A 54 8.71 -3.60 -7.16
C SER A 54 8.87 -4.46 -5.89
N GLN A 55 10.11 -4.79 -5.54
CA GLN A 55 10.43 -5.58 -4.35
C GLN A 55 11.63 -4.97 -3.62
N GLY A 56 11.64 -5.08 -2.30
CA GLY A 56 12.78 -4.76 -1.44
C GLY A 56 13.09 -5.92 -0.50
N GLN A 57 14.28 -5.90 0.08
CA GLN A 57 14.77 -7.00 0.91
C GLN A 57 14.86 -6.64 2.40
N ASP A 58 14.83 -5.35 2.74
CA ASP A 58 15.09 -4.90 4.09
C ASP A 58 14.14 -3.77 4.50
N LEU A 59 12.94 -4.17 4.90
CA LEU A 59 12.04 -3.33 5.70
C LEU A 59 11.98 -3.92 7.10
N GLY A 60 12.81 -3.41 8.00
CA GLY A 60 12.95 -3.95 9.35
C GLY A 60 13.54 -5.36 9.39
N GLY A 61 14.47 -5.68 8.50
CA GLY A 61 15.06 -7.01 8.36
C GLY A 61 14.16 -8.02 7.64
N LEU A 62 13.03 -7.59 7.05
CA LEU A 62 12.09 -8.44 6.35
C LEU A 62 11.91 -8.01 4.88
N PRO A 63 11.77 -8.96 3.94
CA PRO A 63 11.48 -8.65 2.56
C PRO A 63 10.05 -8.14 2.37
N TYR A 64 9.84 -7.42 1.27
CA TYR A 64 8.53 -6.87 0.93
C TYR A 64 8.37 -6.68 -0.58
N GLN A 65 7.11 -6.62 -1.02
CA GLN A 65 6.72 -6.31 -2.40
C GLN A 65 5.75 -5.13 -2.40
N VAL A 66 5.84 -4.31 -3.44
CA VAL A 66 5.04 -3.10 -3.58
C VAL A 66 4.42 -3.06 -4.96
N LEU A 67 3.10 -2.92 -5.02
CA LEU A 67 2.39 -2.50 -6.21
C LEU A 67 1.94 -1.06 -6.01
N ASP A 68 2.55 -0.13 -6.73
CA ASP A 68 2.00 1.21 -6.89
C ASP A 68 1.04 1.20 -8.08
N LEU A 69 -0.19 1.70 -7.88
CA LEU A 69 -1.16 1.92 -8.96
C LEU A 69 -1.00 3.33 -9.52
N ILE A 70 -1.16 4.35 -8.68
CA ILE A 70 -0.90 5.76 -9.02
C ILE A 70 0.41 6.17 -8.37
N ARG A 71 1.29 6.86 -9.11
CA ARG A 71 2.65 7.24 -8.67
C ARG A 71 2.91 8.73 -8.85
N ASP A 72 2.35 9.51 -7.94
CA ASP A 72 2.72 10.90 -7.76
C ASP A 72 2.91 11.18 -6.27
N PHE A 73 4.16 11.37 -5.87
CA PHE A 73 4.57 11.47 -4.47
C PHE A 73 4.66 12.91 -3.96
N ASP A 74 4.20 13.87 -4.76
CA ASP A 74 4.14 15.27 -4.35
C ASP A 74 3.17 15.44 -3.17
N PHE A 75 3.66 16.04 -2.08
CA PHE A 75 2.88 16.19 -0.84
C PHE A 75 1.84 17.30 -0.88
N GLU A 76 1.89 18.19 -1.87
CA GLU A 76 0.89 19.24 -2.04
C GLU A 76 -0.18 18.83 -3.04
N MET A 77 0.24 18.32 -4.19
CA MET A 77 -0.61 18.13 -5.35
C MET A 77 -0.77 16.66 -5.76
N GLY A 78 0.09 15.77 -5.27
CA GLY A 78 0.21 14.40 -5.74
C GLY A 78 -0.83 13.44 -5.17
N LEU A 79 -0.78 12.23 -5.71
CA LEU A 79 -1.57 11.09 -5.28
C LEU A 79 -0.77 9.79 -5.50
N ASN A 80 -0.66 8.98 -4.46
CA ASN A 80 -0.14 7.62 -4.56
C ASN A 80 -1.12 6.62 -3.93
N ILE A 81 -1.39 5.55 -4.67
CA ILE A 81 -2.16 4.40 -4.19
C ILE A 81 -1.24 3.19 -4.28
N ARG A 82 -0.99 2.55 -3.13
CA ARG A 82 0.06 1.55 -2.97
C ARG A 82 -0.45 0.34 -2.21
N LEU A 83 -0.19 -0.86 -2.72
CA LEU A 83 -0.23 -2.09 -1.93
C LEU A 83 1.19 -2.44 -1.48
N LEU A 84 1.35 -2.70 -0.18
CA LEU A 84 2.57 -3.18 0.44
C LEU A 84 2.32 -4.58 1.00
N ASN A 85 2.92 -5.60 0.38
CA ASN A 85 3.00 -6.94 0.92
C ASN A 85 4.29 -7.07 1.75
N TRP A 86 4.18 -7.06 3.07
CA TRP A 86 5.31 -7.13 3.99
C TRP A 86 5.38 -8.50 4.64
N PHE A 87 6.46 -9.24 4.37
CA PHE A 87 6.48 -10.67 4.60
C PHE A 87 6.46 -10.97 6.09
N GLY A 88 5.53 -11.82 6.51
CA GLY A 88 5.29 -12.11 7.93
C GLY A 88 4.62 -10.98 8.73
N LYS A 89 4.24 -9.87 8.07
CA LYS A 89 3.53 -8.73 8.70
C LYS A 89 2.14 -8.50 8.13
N GLY A 90 1.92 -8.76 6.84
CA GLY A 90 0.60 -8.65 6.22
C GLY A 90 0.61 -7.89 4.89
N LEU A 91 -0.59 -7.54 4.42
CA LEU A 91 -0.80 -6.75 3.21
C LEU A 91 -1.52 -5.47 3.58
N PHE A 92 -1.05 -4.35 3.04
CA PHE A 92 -1.57 -3.02 3.41
C PHE A 92 -1.82 -2.19 2.16
N LEU A 93 -2.98 -1.54 2.11
CA LEU A 93 -3.34 -0.57 1.09
C LEU A 93 -3.15 0.84 1.65
N PHE A 94 -2.29 1.62 1.01
CA PHE A 94 -1.97 3.00 1.35
C PHE A 94 -2.53 3.96 0.31
N VAL A 95 -3.00 5.11 0.79
CA VAL A 95 -3.38 6.26 -0.03
C VAL A 95 -2.67 7.48 0.52
N LEU A 96 -1.66 7.97 -0.18
CA LEU A 96 -0.99 9.24 0.08
C LEU A 96 -1.59 10.29 -0.85
N ALA A 97 -2.13 11.36 -0.30
CA ALA A 97 -2.78 12.42 -1.05
C ALA A 97 -2.22 13.77 -0.62
N GLY A 98 -1.95 14.61 -1.62
CA GLY A 98 -1.42 15.94 -1.39
C GLY A 98 -2.45 16.86 -0.75
N LYS A 99 -2.02 17.70 0.20
CA LYS A 99 -2.94 18.51 1.01
C LYS A 99 -3.70 19.56 0.21
N SER A 100 -3.07 20.17 -0.79
CA SER A 100 -3.68 21.19 -1.63
C SER A 100 -4.68 20.60 -2.64
N SER A 101 -4.35 19.47 -3.27
CA SER A 101 -5.27 18.78 -4.20
C SER A 101 -6.40 18.04 -3.51
N TYR A 102 -6.16 17.54 -2.29
CA TYR A 102 -7.11 16.68 -1.55
C TYR A 102 -7.34 17.15 -0.10
N PRO A 103 -7.72 18.42 0.13
CA PRO A 103 -7.76 19.04 1.47
C PRO A 103 -8.81 18.45 2.42
N LYS A 104 -9.78 17.69 1.90
CA LYS A 104 -10.87 17.07 2.66
C LYS A 104 -11.04 15.59 2.36
N LEU A 105 -10.02 14.92 1.82
CA LEU A 105 -10.10 13.49 1.59
C LEU A 105 -10.23 12.77 2.94
N GLN A 106 -11.31 12.01 3.10
CA GLN A 106 -11.61 11.24 4.30
C GLN A 106 -11.91 9.80 3.88
N LEU A 107 -11.03 8.88 4.25
CA LEU A 107 -11.19 7.46 3.95
C LEU A 107 -11.59 6.63 5.19
N ALA A 108 -11.73 7.27 6.36
CA ALA A 108 -12.20 6.61 7.58
C ALA A 108 -13.53 5.84 7.40
N PRO A 109 -14.53 6.34 6.65
CA PRO A 109 -15.76 5.57 6.39
C PRO A 109 -15.54 4.24 5.66
N ALA A 110 -14.44 4.11 4.92
CA ALA A 110 -14.02 2.89 4.23
C ALA A 110 -13.09 1.99 5.09
N ASN A 111 -13.08 2.21 6.41
CA ASN A 111 -12.22 1.53 7.40
C ASN A 111 -10.71 1.79 7.21
N PHE A 112 -10.33 2.93 6.65
CA PHE A 112 -8.94 3.37 6.63
C PHE A 112 -8.58 4.10 7.92
N GLN A 113 -7.33 3.93 8.33
CA GLN A 113 -6.72 4.66 9.44
C GLN A 113 -5.85 5.78 8.88
N LEU A 114 -5.96 6.97 9.45
CA LEU A 114 -5.05 8.07 9.11
C LEU A 114 -3.68 7.74 9.74
N CYS A 115 -2.63 7.67 8.92
CA CYS A 115 -1.26 7.50 9.39
C CYS A 115 -0.93 8.58 10.41
N GLN A 116 -0.10 8.26 11.42
CA GLN A 116 0.33 9.24 12.43
C GLN A 116 1.84 9.59 12.38
N SER A 117 2.60 8.97 11.48
CA SER A 117 4.04 9.22 11.33
C SER A 117 4.34 10.56 10.67
N GLU A 118 5.52 11.11 10.97
CA GLU A 118 6.08 12.31 10.32
C GLU A 118 6.48 12.04 8.86
N SER A 119 6.75 10.77 8.51
CA SER A 119 7.16 10.35 7.17
C SER A 119 6.16 9.34 6.60
N PRO A 120 5.75 9.46 5.32
CA PRO A 120 4.83 8.49 4.72
C PRO A 120 5.48 7.15 4.39
N TRP A 121 6.79 7.03 4.63
CA TRP A 121 7.62 5.86 4.30
C TRP A 121 8.02 5.05 5.53
N ASP A 122 7.75 5.56 6.73
CA ASP A 122 8.15 4.92 7.98
C ASP A 122 7.14 3.83 8.38
N TYR A 123 7.02 2.81 7.52
CA TYR A 123 6.04 1.73 7.68
C TYR A 123 6.14 0.99 9.01
N GLN A 124 7.33 0.93 9.62
CA GLN A 124 7.48 0.37 10.95
C GLN A 124 6.72 1.20 11.99
N GLU A 125 6.84 2.53 11.95
CA GLU A 125 6.10 3.41 12.85
C GLU A 125 4.60 3.40 12.52
N ILE A 126 4.25 3.47 11.23
CA ILE A 126 2.85 3.50 10.80
C ILE A 126 2.09 2.23 11.21
N LEU A 127 2.71 1.06 11.04
CA LEU A 127 2.03 -0.23 11.21
C LEU A 127 2.25 -0.88 12.59
N LEU A 128 3.35 -0.56 13.27
CA LEU A 128 3.71 -1.16 14.57
C LEU A 128 3.71 -0.16 15.72
N GLY A 129 3.69 1.15 15.42
CA GLY A 129 3.68 2.21 16.41
C GLY A 129 2.34 2.36 17.11
N LYS A 130 2.37 2.93 18.32
CA LYS A 130 1.16 3.46 18.96
C LYS A 130 0.88 4.84 18.38
N PRO A 131 -0.37 5.17 18.02
CA PRO A 131 -0.70 6.49 17.49
C PRO A 131 -0.28 7.56 18.50
N ASN A 132 0.63 8.44 18.09
CA ASN A 132 1.11 9.54 18.91
C ASN A 132 0.38 10.81 18.45
N GLU A 133 -0.67 11.18 19.18
CA GLU A 133 -1.59 12.26 18.79
C GLU A 133 -0.90 13.62 18.57
N LYS A 134 0.28 13.82 19.18
CA LYS A 134 1.06 15.07 19.10
C LYS A 134 1.78 15.30 17.78
N GLN A 135 1.91 14.30 16.91
CA GLN A 135 2.65 14.39 15.63
C GLN A 135 1.76 14.78 14.42
N ALA A 136 0.46 15.02 14.63
CA ALA A 136 -0.49 15.30 13.54
C ALA A 136 -0.44 16.74 13.00
N GLU A 137 -0.01 17.70 13.80
CA GLU A 137 -0.21 19.13 13.50
C GLU A 137 0.76 19.71 12.46
N HIS A 138 1.82 18.99 12.06
CA HIS A 138 2.92 19.55 11.24
C HIS A 138 3.19 18.79 9.93
N ARG A 139 2.27 17.96 9.44
CA ARG A 139 2.52 17.19 8.21
C ARG A 139 2.21 18.02 6.98
N ASP A 140 2.93 17.79 5.89
CA ASP A 140 2.60 18.42 4.59
C ASP A 140 1.74 17.50 3.71
N PHE A 141 1.39 16.30 4.18
CA PHE A 141 0.63 15.30 3.43
C PHE A 141 -0.51 14.69 4.25
N ASN A 142 -1.47 14.06 3.55
CA ASN A 142 -2.47 13.17 4.14
C ASN A 142 -2.19 11.73 3.69
N GLN A 143 -1.90 10.82 4.61
CA GLN A 143 -1.76 9.41 4.27
C GLN A 143 -2.72 8.55 5.08
N TRP A 144 -3.41 7.66 4.39
CA TRP A 144 -4.33 6.70 4.94
C TRP A 144 -3.82 5.29 4.66
N PHE A 145 -4.11 4.35 5.55
CA PHE A 145 -3.82 2.94 5.32
C PHE A 145 -4.91 2.03 5.82
N LYS A 146 -5.00 0.85 5.20
CA LYS A 146 -5.90 -0.24 5.60
C LYS A 146 -5.17 -1.56 5.46
N GLU A 147 -5.26 -2.41 6.49
CA GLU A 147 -4.81 -3.79 6.39
C GLU A 147 -5.81 -4.59 5.55
N LEU A 148 -5.30 -5.33 4.56
CA LEU A 148 -6.09 -6.19 3.71
C LEU A 148 -5.98 -7.63 4.19
N LYS A 149 -7.12 -8.31 4.25
CA LYS A 149 -7.16 -9.73 4.58
C LYS A 149 -6.45 -10.56 3.52
N ILE A 150 -5.68 -11.55 3.96
CA ILE A 150 -5.06 -12.56 3.11
C ILE A 150 -5.71 -13.92 3.41
N GLU A 151 -6.30 -14.53 2.40
CA GLU A 151 -6.84 -15.89 2.42
C GLU A 151 -5.94 -16.87 1.65
N SER A 152 -6.14 -18.17 1.82
CA SER A 152 -5.42 -19.20 1.07
C SER A 152 -5.82 -19.26 -0.41
N SER A 153 -6.97 -18.69 -0.78
CA SER A 153 -7.47 -18.66 -2.15
C SER A 153 -7.02 -17.41 -2.88
N ILE A 154 -6.24 -17.59 -3.95
CA ILE A 154 -5.79 -16.51 -4.85
C ILE A 154 -6.97 -15.71 -5.40
N GLU A 155 -7.99 -16.39 -5.91
CA GLU A 155 -9.19 -15.74 -6.47
C GLU A 155 -9.96 -14.91 -5.44
N ARG A 156 -10.09 -15.39 -4.20
CA ARG A 156 -10.74 -14.60 -3.14
C ARG A 156 -9.94 -13.35 -2.80
N ASN A 157 -8.62 -13.49 -2.65
CA ASN A 157 -7.75 -12.34 -2.44
C ASN A 157 -7.88 -11.33 -3.59
N LYS A 158 -7.85 -11.82 -4.83
CA LYS A 158 -7.97 -10.97 -6.02
C LYS A 158 -9.26 -10.16 -6.00
N ASN A 159 -10.40 -10.83 -5.77
CA ASN A 159 -11.71 -10.19 -5.75
C ASN A 159 -11.85 -9.18 -4.61
N GLU A 160 -11.43 -9.54 -3.39
CA GLU A 160 -11.52 -8.64 -2.24
C GLU A 160 -10.58 -7.44 -2.38
N TRP A 161 -9.31 -7.66 -2.79
CA TRP A 161 -8.38 -6.54 -2.96
C TRP A 161 -8.80 -5.63 -4.12
N GLN A 162 -9.32 -6.19 -5.22
CA GLN A 162 -9.90 -5.38 -6.29
C GLN A 162 -11.05 -4.51 -5.78
N LYS A 163 -11.97 -5.08 -5.00
CA LYS A 163 -13.09 -4.34 -4.42
C LYS A 163 -12.61 -3.18 -3.53
N GLU A 164 -11.65 -3.45 -2.66
CA GLU A 164 -11.07 -2.46 -1.74
C GLU A 164 -10.38 -1.31 -2.50
N ILE A 165 -9.62 -1.63 -3.56
CA ILE A 165 -8.99 -0.61 -4.41
C ILE A 165 -10.05 0.18 -5.20
N ARG A 166 -11.08 -0.48 -5.74
CA ARG A 166 -12.17 0.19 -6.45
C ARG A 166 -12.90 1.18 -5.55
N GLU A 167 -13.15 0.81 -4.30
CA GLU A 167 -13.75 1.71 -3.32
C GLU A 167 -12.91 2.98 -3.11
N VAL A 168 -11.58 2.85 -3.05
CA VAL A 168 -10.67 4.02 -3.01
C VAL A 168 -10.81 4.89 -4.25
N PHE A 169 -10.83 4.29 -5.44
CA PHE A 169 -10.97 5.03 -6.70
C PHE A 169 -12.30 5.80 -6.75
N GLU A 170 -13.40 5.19 -6.31
CA GLU A 170 -14.70 5.85 -6.30
C GLU A 170 -14.77 7.01 -5.30
N HIS A 171 -14.16 6.87 -4.12
CA HIS A 171 -14.02 7.98 -3.17
C HIS A 171 -13.23 9.15 -3.75
N LEU A 172 -12.13 8.85 -4.45
CA LEU A 172 -11.29 9.88 -5.08
C LEU A 172 -12.00 10.58 -6.24
N LYS A 173 -12.71 9.84 -7.11
CA LYS A 173 -13.52 10.42 -8.19
C LYS A 173 -14.62 11.32 -7.63
N ALA A 174 -15.33 10.87 -6.59
CA ALA A 174 -16.37 11.65 -5.94
C ALA A 174 -15.82 12.93 -5.28
N HIS A 175 -14.56 12.90 -4.81
CA HIS A 175 -13.88 14.08 -4.30
C HIS A 175 -13.55 15.08 -5.43
N SER A 176 -12.92 14.60 -6.51
CA SER A 176 -12.55 15.43 -7.66
C SER A 176 -13.77 16.11 -8.31
N ALA A 177 -14.91 15.43 -8.38
CA ALA A 177 -16.16 16.00 -8.89
C ALA A 177 -16.72 17.13 -8.00
N LYS A 178 -16.52 17.06 -6.68
CA LYS A 178 -16.99 18.08 -5.73
C LYS A 178 -16.08 19.30 -5.65
N SER A 179 -14.80 19.15 -5.96
CA SER A 179 -13.81 20.24 -5.96
C SER A 179 -13.86 21.11 -7.23
N GLN A 180 -14.67 20.73 -8.23
CA GLN A 180 -14.88 21.49 -9.47
C GLN A 180 -16.14 22.38 -9.46
N ILE A 181 -16.88 22.42 -8.36
CA ILE A 181 -18.09 23.25 -8.14
C ILE A 181 -17.76 24.32 -7.10
#